data_AF-A0A9P7GQQ0-F1
#
_entry.id   AF-A0A9P7GQQ0-F1
#
_cell.length_a   1.000
_cell.length_b   1.000
_cell.length_c   1.000
_cell.angle_alpha   90.00
_cell.angle_beta   90.00
_cell.angle_gamma   90.00
#
_symmetry.space_group_name_H-M   'P 1'
#
loop_
_entity.id
_entity.type
_entity.pdbx_description
1 polymer ?
#
loop_
_entity_poly.entity_id
_entity_poly.type
_entity_poly.pdbx_seq_one_letter_code
_entity_poly.pdbx_strand_id
1 'polypeptide(L)'
;MNFYFEAAKTLDRLDAKQGSIKGVIATLPEKERKRTAALVIETLKYKAVLVELIEKTKLLKEERKKITSLNLALVLIHDLLLSGGIQAGDGPVKQSILRHRTRLHGEFQKIKIRRGARSDAELAQAGDQRAG
;
A
#
# COMPACT_ATOMS: atom_id res chain seq x y z
N MET A 1 15.86 -3.50 5.57
CA MET A 1 14.88 -2.47 5.15
C MET A 1 14.47 -2.61 3.67
N ASN A 2 14.59 -3.79 3.04
CA ASN A 2 14.39 -3.92 1.58
C ASN A 2 12.95 -4.25 1.15
N PHE A 3 12.21 -5.01 1.97
CA PHE A 3 10.91 -5.59 1.61
C PHE A 3 9.88 -4.58 1.07
N TYR A 4 9.63 -3.47 1.77
CA TYR A 4 8.65 -2.46 1.32
C TYR A 4 9.10 -1.71 0.07
N PHE A 5 10.40 -1.51 -0.12
CA PHE A 5 10.92 -0.87 -1.34
C PHE A 5 10.78 -1.81 -2.53
N GLU A 6 11.01 -3.11 -2.37
CA GLU A 6 10.77 -4.09 -3.43
C GLU A 6 9.29 -4.23 -3.78
N ALA A 7 8.39 -4.19 -2.78
CA ALA A 7 6.95 -4.14 -3.03
C ALA A 7 6.55 -2.85 -3.77
N ALA A 8 7.09 -1.70 -3.38
CA ALA A 8 6.86 -0.43 -4.05
C ALA A 8 7.36 -0.44 -5.51
N LYS A 9 8.58 -0.94 -5.76
CA LYS A 9 9.12 -1.12 -7.13
C LYS A 9 8.25 -2.06 -7.96
N THR A 10 7.69 -3.10 -7.36
CA THR A 10 6.77 -4.01 -8.03
C THR A 10 5.51 -3.27 -8.47
N LEU A 11 4.92 -2.45 -7.60
CA LEU A 11 3.80 -1.58 -7.97
C LEU A 11 4.18 -0.56 -9.06
N ASP A 12 5.37 0.04 -8.99
CA ASP A 12 5.86 0.97 -10.01
C ASP A 12 5.90 0.30 -11.40
N ARG A 13 6.39 -0.94 -11.49
CA ARG A 13 6.42 -1.72 -12.74
C ARG A 13 5.02 -2.03 -13.27
N LEU A 14 4.08 -2.35 -12.37
CA LEU A 14 2.69 -2.62 -12.73
C LEU A 14 1.99 -1.36 -13.24
N ASP A 15 2.22 -0.22 -12.59
CA ASP A 15 1.68 1.08 -13.01
C ASP A 15 2.26 1.53 -14.36
N ALA A 16 3.54 1.23 -14.60
CA ALA A 16 4.21 1.44 -15.88
C ALA A 16 3.83 0.41 -16.97
N LYS A 17 2.88 -0.50 -16.69
CA LYS A 17 2.41 -1.55 -17.60
C LYS A 17 3.54 -2.43 -18.16
N GLN A 18 4.60 -2.67 -17.38
CA GLN A 18 5.76 -3.48 -17.76
C GLN A 18 5.50 -5.00 -17.64
N GLY A 19 4.28 -5.43 -17.96
CA GLY A 19 3.83 -6.82 -17.87
C GLY A 19 2.58 -7.00 -17.01
N SER A 20 2.05 -8.22 -17.03
CA SER A 20 0.92 -8.62 -16.18
C SER A 20 1.36 -8.78 -14.71
N ILE A 21 0.40 -8.78 -13.79
CA ILE A 21 0.65 -9.03 -12.35
C ILE A 21 1.44 -10.33 -12.15
N LYS A 22 1.01 -11.41 -12.81
CA LYS A 22 1.68 -12.72 -12.76
C LYS A 22 3.10 -12.65 -13.32
N GLY A 23 3.29 -11.98 -14.45
CA GLY A 23 4.60 -11.83 -15.09
C GLY A 23 5.59 -11.06 -14.22
N VAL A 24 5.19 -9.91 -13.68
CA VAL A 24 6.06 -9.11 -12.80
C VAL A 24 6.39 -9.88 -11.51
N ILE A 25 5.41 -10.51 -10.87
CA ILE A 25 5.65 -11.32 -9.66
C ILE A 25 6.61 -12.49 -9.93
N ALA A 26 6.53 -13.13 -11.09
CA ALA A 26 7.42 -14.24 -11.46
C ALA A 26 8.90 -13.83 -11.52
N THR A 27 9.19 -12.54 -11.77
CA THR A 27 10.56 -12.01 -11.79
C THR A 27 11.14 -11.76 -10.40
N LEU A 28 10.35 -11.87 -9.33
CA LEU A 28 10.83 -11.65 -7.97
C LEU A 28 11.68 -12.85 -7.48
N PRO A 29 12.70 -12.60 -6.64
CA PRO A 29 13.50 -13.65 -6.01
C PRO A 29 12.60 -14.65 -5.27
N GLU A 30 12.83 -15.95 -5.47
CA GLU A 30 11.95 -17.01 -4.97
C GLU A 30 11.65 -16.91 -3.48
N LYS A 31 12.68 -16.63 -2.67
CA LYS A 31 12.59 -16.48 -1.20
C LYS A 31 11.64 -15.36 -0.76
N GLU A 32 11.53 -14.27 -1.52
CA GLU A 32 10.72 -13.10 -1.17
C GLU A 32 9.39 -13.05 -1.94
N ARG A 33 9.31 -13.76 -3.07
CA ARG A 33 8.20 -13.74 -4.03
C ARG A 33 6.84 -13.86 -3.36
N LYS A 34 6.64 -14.89 -2.52
CA LYS A 34 5.34 -15.14 -1.88
C LYS A 34 4.90 -13.96 -1.00
N ARG A 35 5.82 -13.43 -0.18
CA ARG A 35 5.53 -12.34 0.75
C ARG A 35 5.29 -11.02 0.01
N THR A 36 6.13 -10.70 -0.98
CA THR A 36 6.00 -9.47 -1.78
C THR A 36 4.75 -9.51 -2.64
N ALA A 37 4.45 -10.66 -3.26
CA ALA A 37 3.22 -10.86 -4.03
C ALA A 37 1.97 -10.63 -3.19
N ALA A 38 1.92 -11.20 -1.98
CA ALA A 38 0.79 -11.02 -1.07
C ALA A 38 0.56 -9.53 -0.76
N LEU A 39 1.61 -8.82 -0.33
CA LEU A 39 1.49 -7.38 -0.02
C LEU A 39 1.07 -6.56 -1.24
N VAL A 40 1.65 -6.81 -2.41
CA VAL A 40 1.33 -6.09 -3.65
C VAL A 40 -0.12 -6.33 -4.06
N ILE A 41 -0.56 -7.60 -4.09
CA ILE A 41 -1.92 -7.97 -4.49
C ILE A 41 -2.94 -7.38 -3.53
N GLU A 42 -2.74 -7.52 -2.21
CA GLU A 42 -3.66 -6.92 -1.23
C GLU A 42 -3.66 -5.39 -1.35
N THR A 43 -2.50 -4.74 -1.48
CA THR A 43 -2.43 -3.27 -1.68
C THR A 43 -3.20 -2.81 -2.91
N LEU A 44 -3.13 -3.55 -4.03
CA LEU A 44 -3.86 -3.22 -5.26
C LEU A 44 -5.37 -3.24 -5.08
N LYS A 45 -5.91 -4.19 -4.30
CA LYS A 45 -7.35 -4.23 -3.99
C LYS A 45 -7.83 -2.94 -3.33
N TYR A 46 -6.99 -2.34 -2.48
CA TYR A 46 -7.34 -1.12 -1.75
C TYR A 46 -6.78 0.16 -2.37
N LYS A 47 -6.17 0.10 -3.57
CA LYS A 47 -5.40 1.22 -4.13
C LYS A 47 -6.21 2.52 -4.15
N ALA A 48 -7.45 2.49 -4.63
CA ALA A 48 -8.26 3.70 -4.73
C ALA A 48 -8.58 4.34 -3.37
N VAL A 49 -8.86 3.56 -2.33
CA VAL A 49 -9.10 4.11 -0.98
C VAL A 49 -7.81 4.63 -0.35
N LEU A 50 -6.68 3.92 -0.55
CA LEU A 50 -5.40 4.31 0.01
C LEU A 50 -4.83 5.57 -0.66
N VAL A 51 -5.00 5.75 -1.97
CA VAL A 51 -4.62 6.99 -2.68
C VAL A 51 -5.40 8.17 -2.12
N GLU A 52 -6.73 8.05 -2.02
CA GLU A 52 -7.58 9.10 -1.47
C GLU A 52 -7.17 9.48 -0.02
N LEU A 53 -6.84 8.47 0.78
CA LEU A 53 -6.37 8.66 2.15
C LEU A 53 -5.03 9.42 2.21
N ILE A 54 -4.08 9.08 1.34
CA ILE A 54 -2.77 9.75 1.26
C ILE A 54 -2.95 11.23 0.91
N GLU A 55 -3.87 11.55 -0.01
CA GLU A 55 -4.19 12.92 -0.38
C GLU A 55 -4.82 13.71 0.76
N LYS A 56 -5.84 13.15 1.41
CA LYS A 56 -6.53 13.78 2.56
C LYS A 56 -5.60 14.05 3.74
N THR A 57 -4.69 13.12 3.99
CA THR A 57 -3.72 13.27 5.06
C THR A 57 -2.54 14.14 4.68
N LYS A 58 -2.33 14.52 3.41
CA LYS A 58 -1.14 15.27 2.97
C LYS A 58 0.19 14.59 3.37
N LEU A 59 0.17 13.28 3.62
CA LEU A 59 1.31 12.54 4.18
C LEU A 59 2.58 12.71 3.35
N LEU A 60 2.46 12.61 2.02
CA LEU A 60 3.61 12.77 1.12
C LEU A 60 4.18 14.20 1.13
N LYS A 61 3.37 15.22 1.42
CA LYS A 61 3.86 16.60 1.53
C LYS A 61 4.70 16.79 2.78
N GLU A 62 4.25 16.22 3.90
CA GLU A 62 4.89 16.36 5.21
C GLU A 62 6.12 15.44 5.36
N GLU A 63 6.11 14.25 4.74
CA GLU A 63 7.15 13.22 4.93
C GLU A 63 8.02 12.95 3.68
N ARG A 64 8.01 13.86 2.69
CA ARG A 64 8.71 13.70 1.38
C ARG A 64 10.18 13.27 1.44
N LYS A 65 10.88 13.55 2.54
CA LYS A 65 12.29 13.19 2.73
C LYS A 65 12.49 11.69 2.98
N LYS A 66 11.49 11.02 3.58
CA LYS A 66 11.58 9.61 4.00
C LYS A 66 10.62 8.72 3.22
N ILE A 67 9.47 9.24 2.84
CA ILE A 67 8.49 8.58 2.00
C ILE A 67 8.58 9.21 0.61
N THR A 68 9.39 8.58 -0.24
CA THR A 68 9.86 9.18 -1.50
C THR A 68 8.94 8.90 -2.69
N SER A 69 8.00 7.95 -2.58
CA SER A 69 7.05 7.63 -3.65
C SER A 69 5.65 7.32 -3.12
N LEU A 70 4.66 7.47 -3.99
CA LEU A 70 3.27 7.08 -3.71
C LEU A 70 3.17 5.58 -3.43
N ASN A 71 3.82 4.74 -4.25
CA ASN A 71 3.77 3.29 -4.09
C ASN A 71 4.43 2.81 -2.79
N LEU A 72 5.46 3.50 -2.29
CA LEU A 72 6.01 3.24 -0.96
C LEU A 72 5.01 3.59 0.15
N ALA A 73 4.32 4.73 0.04
CA ALA A 73 3.27 5.10 1.00
C ALA A 73 2.12 4.09 0.98
N LEU A 74 1.68 3.64 -0.20
CA LEU A 74 0.58 2.69 -0.35
C LEU A 74 0.84 1.38 0.40
N VAL A 75 1.98 0.74 0.18
CA VAL A 75 2.30 -0.55 0.82
C VAL A 75 2.47 -0.42 2.35
N LEU A 76 3.01 0.70 2.84
CA LEU A 76 3.19 0.91 4.28
C LEU A 76 1.87 1.22 4.99
N ILE A 77 1.01 2.02 4.37
CA ILE A 77 -0.30 2.38 4.94
C ILE A 77 -1.24 1.18 4.87
N HIS A 78 -1.17 0.38 3.81
CA HIS A 78 -1.86 -0.91 3.75
C HIS A 78 -1.50 -1.76 4.97
N ASP A 79 -0.21 -2.01 5.21
CA ASP A 79 0.19 -2.83 6.36
C ASP A 79 -0.24 -2.23 7.70
N LEU A 80 -0.14 -0.91 7.86
CA LEU A 80 -0.58 -0.22 9.07
C LEU A 80 -2.07 -0.44 9.37
N LEU A 81 -2.94 -0.34 8.36
CA LEU A 81 -4.40 -0.29 8.54
C LEU A 81 -5.08 -1.63 8.33
N LEU A 82 -4.53 -2.50 7.48
CA LEU A 82 -5.22 -3.68 6.95
C LEU A 82 -4.47 -5.00 7.19
N SER A 83 -3.21 -4.98 7.66
CA SER A 83 -2.40 -6.20 7.84
C SER A 83 -1.68 -6.31 9.19
N GLY A 84 -2.22 -5.65 10.22
CA GLY A 84 -1.73 -5.80 11.59
C GLY A 84 -0.47 -4.99 11.92
N GLY A 85 -0.01 -4.12 11.03
CA GLY A 85 1.06 -3.16 11.28
C GLY A 85 2.29 -3.31 10.38
N ILE A 86 3.11 -2.25 10.37
CA ILE A 86 4.37 -2.21 9.60
C ILE A 86 5.41 -3.14 10.24
N GLN A 87 5.81 -4.18 9.50
CA GLN A 87 6.76 -5.22 9.90
C GLN A 87 8.23 -4.82 9.75
N ALA A 88 8.52 -3.59 9.34
CA ALA A 88 9.88 -3.05 9.39
C ALA A 88 10.32 -2.87 10.85
N GLY A 89 11.61 -3.07 11.11
CA GLY A 89 12.24 -2.63 12.35
C GLY A 89 12.11 -1.11 12.53
N ASP A 90 12.44 -0.63 13.73
CA ASP A 90 12.40 0.80 13.98
C ASP A 90 13.39 1.55 13.09
N GLY A 91 12.89 2.62 12.47
CA GLY A 91 13.64 3.36 11.48
C GLY A 91 12.83 4.49 10.85
N PRO A 92 13.50 5.38 10.10
CA PRO A 92 12.91 6.62 9.62
C PRO A 92 11.65 6.42 8.77
N VAL A 93 11.60 5.38 7.93
CA VAL A 93 10.43 5.10 7.08
C VAL A 93 9.20 4.75 7.93
N LYS A 94 9.32 3.77 8.83
CA LYS A 94 8.23 3.35 9.73
C LYS A 94 7.78 4.50 10.63
N GLN A 95 8.73 5.21 11.24
CA GLN A 95 8.43 6.33 12.14
C GLN A 95 7.72 7.47 11.40
N SER A 96 8.03 7.71 10.13
CA SER A 96 7.34 8.71 9.30
C SER A 96 5.87 8.37 9.09
N ILE A 97 5.54 7.10 8.90
CA ILE A 97 4.13 6.68 8.81
C ILE A 97 3.44 6.71 10.19
N LEU A 98 4.14 6.27 11.25
CA LEU A 98 3.55 6.20 12.59
C LEU A 98 3.23 7.58 13.19
N ARG A 99 3.97 8.64 12.84
CA ARG A 99 3.61 10.03 13.20
C ARG A 99 2.21 10.44 12.73
N HIS A 100 1.73 9.82 11.65
CA HIS A 100 0.41 10.09 11.06
C HIS A 100 -0.66 9.08 11.46
N ARG A 101 -0.36 8.12 12.34
CA ARG A 101 -1.22 6.96 12.63
C ARG A 101 -2.65 7.36 13.00
N THR A 102 -2.82 8.31 13.92
CA THR A 102 -4.14 8.77 14.37
C THR A 102 -4.92 9.43 13.24
N ARG A 103 -4.28 10.30 12.46
CA ARG A 103 -4.89 10.98 11.31
C ARG A 103 -5.28 9.98 10.20
N LEU A 104 -4.41 9.02 9.91
CA LEU A 104 -4.66 7.96 8.94
C LEU A 104 -5.87 7.10 9.35
N HIS A 105 -5.95 6.65 10.61
CA HIS A 105 -7.11 5.89 11.08
C HIS A 105 -8.39 6.71 11.02
N GLY A 106 -8.36 7.96 11.47
CA GLY A 106 -9.54 8.84 11.46
C GLY A 106 -10.08 9.08 10.06
N GLU A 107 -9.22 9.45 9.10
CA GLU A 107 -9.63 9.65 7.71
C GLU A 107 -10.07 8.34 7.04
N PHE A 108 -9.43 7.21 7.34
CA PHE A 108 -9.84 5.90 6.82
C PHE A 108 -11.25 5.53 7.28
N GLN A 109 -11.58 5.71 8.56
CA GLN A 109 -12.94 5.48 9.07
C GLN A 109 -13.97 6.41 8.44
N LYS A 110 -13.65 7.69 8.22
CA LYS A 110 -14.53 8.62 7.50
C LYS A 110 -14.78 8.16 6.07
N ILE A 111 -13.75 7.70 5.36
CA ILE A 111 -13.92 7.14 4.01
C ILE A 111 -14.83 5.91 4.05
N LYS A 112 -14.64 5.02 5.04
CA LYS A 112 -15.48 3.83 5.21
C LYS A 112 -16.96 4.18 5.36
N ILE A 113 -17.27 5.08 6.29
CA ILE A 113 -18.64 5.57 6.54
C ILE A 113 -19.21 6.22 5.27
N ARG A 114 -18.45 7.10 4.61
CA ARG A 114 -18.91 7.79 3.41
C ARG A 114 -19.19 6.84 2.24
N ARG A 115 -18.48 5.71 2.14
CA ARG A 115 -18.72 4.67 1.14
C ARG A 115 -19.80 3.66 1.56
N GLY A 116 -20.38 3.80 2.76
CA GLY A 116 -21.40 2.88 3.28
C GLY A 116 -20.88 1.48 3.60
N ALA A 117 -19.55 1.30 3.69
CA ALA A 117 -18.92 0.01 3.92
C ALA A 117 -19.04 -0.39 5.39
N ARG A 118 -19.46 -1.63 5.66
CA ARG A 118 -19.62 -2.18 7.02
C ARG A 118 -18.33 -2.80 7.54
N SER A 119 -17.48 -3.26 6.62
CA SER A 119 -16.18 -3.85 6.91
C SER A 119 -15.09 -3.18 6.08
N ASP A 120 -13.84 -3.33 6.52
CA ASP A 120 -12.70 -2.82 5.76
C ASP A 120 -12.58 -3.58 4.43
N ALA A 121 -12.96 -4.86 4.39
CA ALA A 121 -12.97 -5.70 3.19
C ALA A 121 -13.90 -5.16 2.07
N GLU A 122 -15.01 -4.51 2.43
CA GLU A 122 -15.91 -3.87 1.45
C GLU A 122 -15.29 -2.65 0.76
N LEU A 123 -14.15 -2.15 1.24
CA LEU A 123 -13.39 -1.10 0.56
C LEU A 123 -12.47 -1.64 -0.54
N ALA A 124 -12.30 -2.96 -0.63
CA ALA A 124 -11.56 -3.60 -1.69
C ALA A 124 -12.30 -3.44 -3.02
N GLN A 125 -11.58 -2.99 -4.05
CA GLN A 125 -12.04 -3.07 -5.42
C GLN A 125 -12.00 -4.53 -5.88
N ALA A 126 -13.04 -4.96 -6.60
CA ALA A 126 -12.96 -6.20 -7.37
C ALA A 126 -11.76 -6.08 -8.30
N GLY A 127 -10.77 -6.96 -8.13
CA GLY A 127 -9.51 -6.88 -8.86
C GLY A 127 -9.77 -6.73 -10.36
N ASP A 128 -9.15 -5.71 -10.96
CA ASP A 128 -9.21 -5.44 -12.40
C ASP A 128 -8.98 -6.77 -13.15
N GLN A 129 -9.95 -7.19 -13.97
CA GLN A 129 -9.94 -8.42 -14.78
C GLN A 129 -8.88 -8.35 -15.90
N ARG A 130 -7.64 -8.01 -15.57
CA ARG A 130 -6.49 -8.10 -16.48
C ARG A 130 -5.61 -9.31 -16.14
N ALA A 131 -6.23 -10.37 -15.63
CA ALA A 131 -5.70 -11.72 -15.62
C ALA A 131 -6.25 -12.45 -16.86
N GLY A 132 -5.74 -12.06 -18.02
CA GLY A 132 -5.89 -12.74 -19.31
C GLY A 132 -4.54 -12.70 -20.00
#